data_AF-A0A6B2LT60-F1
#
_entry.id   AF-A0A6B2LT60-F1
#
_cell.length_a   1.000
_cell.length_b   1.000
_cell.length_c   1.000
_cell.angle_alpha   90.00
_cell.angle_beta   90.00
_cell.angle_gamma   90.00
#
_symmetry.space_group_name_H-M   'P 1'
#
loop_
_entity.id
_entity.type
_entity.pdbx_description
1 polymer ?
#
loop_
_entity_poly.entity_id
_entity_poly.type
_entity_poly.pdbx_seq_one_letter_code
_entity_poly.pdbx_strand_id
1 'polypeptide(L)'
;MTAGPRTKLLGSPYWIPPEMILNKEHSYSADIWSFSVCIMELFMNEPPYAGSALNCMFKVATEGLLSVIPKRASKEAQHFLKLGLNMDPAKRATAHELLQH
;
A
#
# COMPACT_ATOMS: atom_id res chain seq x y z
N MET A 1 16.31 9.74 -30.41
CA MET A 1 15.86 9.96 -29.00
C MET A 1 14.37 9.67 -28.92
N THR A 2 13.98 8.41 -28.73
CA THR A 2 12.56 8.05 -28.59
C THR A 2 12.19 8.14 -27.12
N ALA A 3 11.45 9.17 -26.74
CA ALA A 3 10.82 9.24 -25.44
C ALA A 3 9.85 8.05 -25.32
N GLY A 4 10.17 7.10 -24.45
CA GLY A 4 9.27 5.99 -24.11
C GLY A 4 7.96 6.51 -23.52
N PRO A 5 6.91 5.66 -23.45
CA PRO A 5 5.60 6.08 -22.97
C PRO A 5 5.75 6.66 -21.57
N ARG A 6 5.33 7.92 -21.38
CA ARG A 6 5.10 8.49 -20.05
C ARG A 6 3.92 7.77 -19.43
N THR A 7 4.16 6.63 -18.79
CA THR A 7 3.29 6.17 -17.71
C THR A 7 3.43 7.22 -16.61
N LYS A 8 2.54 8.20 -16.64
CA LYS A 8 2.36 9.19 -15.59
C LYS A 8 2.10 8.40 -14.30
N LEU A 9 3.11 8.29 -13.44
CA LEU A 9 2.95 7.85 -12.06
C LEU A 9 2.10 8.93 -11.37
N LEU A 10 0.78 8.85 -11.49
CA LEU A 10 -0.15 9.74 -10.80
C LEU A 10 -0.27 9.24 -9.36
N GLY A 11 0.53 9.82 -8.49
CA GLY A 11 0.54 9.50 -7.07
C GLY A 11 1.93 9.67 -6.48
N SER A 12 1.99 9.98 -5.20
CA SER A 12 3.22 9.80 -4.46
C SER A 12 3.47 8.29 -4.30
N PRO A 13 4.67 7.77 -4.62
CA PRO A 13 4.92 6.34 -4.82
C PRO A 13 4.67 5.47 -3.58
N TYR A 14 4.64 6.07 -2.39
CA TYR A 14 4.53 5.36 -1.12
C TYR A 14 3.16 4.72 -0.86
N TRP A 15 2.10 5.20 -1.54
CA TRP A 15 0.74 4.68 -1.40
C TRP A 15 0.34 3.75 -2.54
N ILE A 16 1.22 3.56 -3.54
CA ILE A 16 0.90 2.76 -4.73
C ILE A 16 0.97 1.27 -4.36
N PRO A 17 -0.08 0.48 -4.65
CA PRO A 17 -0.10 -0.95 -4.37
C PRO A 17 0.81 -1.75 -5.33
N PRO A 18 1.24 -2.96 -4.93
CA PRO A 18 2.20 -3.77 -5.70
C PRO A 18 1.74 -4.09 -7.12
N GLU A 19 0.45 -4.32 -7.36
CA GLU A 19 -0.09 -4.61 -8.68
C GLU A 19 0.02 -3.43 -9.65
N MET A 20 -0.11 -2.20 -9.16
CA MET A 20 0.07 -0.99 -9.97
C MET A 20 1.55 -0.75 -10.28
N ILE A 21 2.44 -1.02 -9.32
CA ILE A 21 3.91 -0.97 -9.54
C ILE A 21 4.31 -1.97 -10.63
N LEU A 22 3.69 -3.16 -10.63
CA LEU A 22 3.92 -4.23 -11.59
C LEU A 22 3.10 -4.06 -12.90
N ASN A 23 2.46 -2.90 -13.11
CA ASN A 23 1.66 -2.59 -14.30
C ASN A 23 0.57 -3.63 -14.62
N LYS A 24 -0.05 -4.18 -13.59
CA LYS A 24 -1.21 -5.07 -13.67
C LYS A 24 -2.51 -4.25 -13.59
N GLU A 25 -3.62 -4.87 -13.96
CA GLU A 25 -4.94 -4.28 -13.76
C GLU A 25 -5.20 -4.01 -12.27
N HIS A 26 -5.82 -2.87 -11.97
CA HIS A 26 -6.17 -2.45 -10.63
C HIS A 26 -7.69 -2.27 -10.54
N SER A 27 -8.21 -2.43 -9.34
CA SER A 27 -9.63 -2.28 -9.02
C SER A 27 -9.79 -1.48 -7.73
N TYR A 28 -10.98 -1.46 -7.13
CA TYR A 28 -11.23 -0.86 -5.81
C TYR A 28 -10.30 -1.39 -4.69
N SER A 29 -9.72 -2.59 -4.86
CA SER A 29 -8.71 -3.13 -3.93
C SER A 29 -7.44 -2.28 -3.83
N ALA A 30 -7.13 -1.46 -4.84
CA ALA A 30 -6.01 -0.52 -4.82
C ALA A 30 -6.26 0.66 -3.87
N ASP A 31 -7.50 1.12 -3.78
CA ASP A 31 -7.91 2.18 -2.85
C ASP A 31 -7.80 1.70 -1.40
N ILE A 32 -8.18 0.43 -1.14
CA ILE A 32 -8.03 -0.19 0.19
C ILE A 32 -6.57 -0.21 0.65
N TRP A 33 -5.65 -0.55 -0.26
CA TRP A 33 -4.23 -0.51 0.05
C TRP A 33 -3.79 0.90 0.40
N SER A 34 -4.09 1.87 -0.48
CA SER A 34 -3.71 3.27 -0.30
C SER A 34 -4.24 3.82 1.02
N PHE A 35 -5.50 3.53 1.35
CA PHE A 35 -6.12 3.91 2.62
C PHE A 35 -5.41 3.28 3.84
N SER A 36 -5.05 2.01 3.75
CA SER A 36 -4.33 1.31 4.82
C SER A 36 -2.92 1.88 5.02
N VAL A 37 -2.25 2.30 3.94
CA VAL A 37 -0.98 3.03 4.03
C VAL A 37 -1.17 4.38 4.72
N CYS A 38 -2.24 5.14 4.42
CA CYS A 38 -2.54 6.39 5.13
C CYS A 38 -2.74 6.16 6.64
N ILE A 39 -3.48 5.12 7.04
CA ILE A 39 -3.64 4.79 8.47
C ILE A 39 -2.30 4.46 9.10
N MET A 40 -1.47 3.66 8.43
CA MET A 40 -0.15 3.30 8.92
C MET A 40 0.76 4.53 9.06
N GLU A 41 0.70 5.47 8.11
CA GLU A 41 1.40 6.75 8.17
C GLU A 41 0.98 7.58 9.39
N LEU A 42 -0.31 7.64 9.75
CA LEU A 42 -0.77 8.31 10.97
C LEU A 42 -0.09 7.72 12.23
N PHE A 43 0.20 6.43 12.22
CA PHE A 43 0.96 5.78 13.29
C PHE A 43 2.47 5.95 13.19
N MET A 44 3.04 6.44 12.09
CA MET A 44 4.49 6.55 11.88
C MET A 44 4.97 8.00 11.76
N ASN A 45 4.05 8.95 11.54
CA ASN A 45 4.28 10.35 11.15
C ASN A 45 4.92 10.55 9.76
N GLU A 46 5.23 9.45 9.06
CA GLU A 46 5.77 9.43 7.71
C GLU A 46 5.32 8.13 7.02
N PRO A 47 5.24 8.10 5.68
CA PRO A 47 4.84 6.89 4.98
C PRO A 47 5.93 5.79 5.10
N PRO A 48 5.55 4.51 4.91
CA PRO A 48 6.50 3.41 4.99
C PRO A 48 7.60 3.57 3.92
N TYR A 49 8.84 3.27 4.32
CA TYR A 49 10.02 3.40 3.44
C TYR A 49 10.20 4.81 2.85
N ALA A 50 9.88 5.86 3.62
CA ALA A 50 10.16 7.24 3.27
C ALA A 50 11.62 7.46 2.82
N GLY A 51 11.85 8.45 1.96
CA GLY A 51 13.16 8.77 1.39
C GLY A 51 13.25 8.47 -0.11
N SER A 52 13.64 7.26 -0.50
CA SER A 52 13.78 6.89 -1.92
C SER A 52 12.52 6.23 -2.47
N ALA A 53 11.81 6.95 -3.34
CA ALA A 53 10.67 6.46 -4.10
C ALA A 53 10.92 5.10 -4.78
N LEU A 54 12.07 4.95 -5.44
CA LEU A 54 12.43 3.72 -6.15
C LEU A 54 12.63 2.55 -5.18
N ASN A 55 13.30 2.80 -4.06
CA ASN A 55 13.50 1.78 -3.02
C ASN A 55 12.17 1.37 -2.38
N CYS A 56 11.30 2.35 -2.09
CA CYS A 56 9.95 2.08 -1.58
C CYS A 56 9.17 1.18 -2.53
N MET A 57 9.08 1.54 -3.82
CA MET A 57 8.38 0.73 -4.82
C MET A 57 8.96 -0.68 -4.92
N PHE A 58 10.30 -0.81 -4.93
CA PHE A 58 10.96 -2.12 -4.96
C PHE A 58 10.57 -2.97 -3.75
N LYS A 59 10.71 -2.44 -2.52
CA LYS A 59 10.36 -3.14 -1.29
C LYS A 59 8.88 -3.48 -1.20
N VAL A 60 7.99 -2.58 -1.60
CA VAL A 60 6.55 -2.85 -1.63
C VAL A 60 6.25 -4.01 -2.59
N ALA A 61 6.87 -4.04 -3.76
CA ALA A 61 6.65 -5.10 -4.74
C ALA A 61 7.24 -6.46 -4.33
N THR A 62 8.32 -6.50 -3.56
CA THR A 62 9.02 -7.73 -3.19
C THR A 62 8.72 -8.24 -1.78
N GLU A 63 8.64 -7.35 -0.79
CA GLU A 63 8.53 -7.65 0.64
C GLU A 63 7.13 -7.30 1.20
N GLY A 64 6.42 -6.35 0.56
CA GLY A 64 5.16 -5.81 1.06
C GLY A 64 5.35 -4.90 2.28
N LEU A 65 4.29 -4.74 3.09
CA LEU A 65 4.26 -3.78 4.21
C LEU A 65 3.96 -4.41 5.58
N LEU A 66 3.69 -5.71 5.65
CA LEU A 66 3.24 -6.34 6.91
C LEU A 66 4.31 -6.32 8.02
N SER A 67 5.60 -6.36 7.66
CA SER A 67 6.72 -6.35 8.61
C SER A 67 6.96 -4.98 9.25
N VAL A 68 6.47 -3.91 8.62
CA VAL A 68 6.65 -2.52 9.09
C VAL A 68 5.41 -1.96 9.82
N ILE A 69 4.37 -2.79 10.01
CA ILE A 69 3.19 -2.38 10.79
C ILE A 69 3.64 -2.00 12.22
N PRO A 70 3.28 -0.78 12.69
CA PRO A 70 3.72 -0.30 14.00
C PRO A 70 3.22 -1.18 15.14
N LYS A 71 4.16 -1.78 15.89
CA LYS A 71 3.84 -2.61 17.08
C LYS A 71 3.13 -1.84 18.19
N ARG A 72 3.23 -0.50 18.17
CA ARG A 72 2.54 0.40 19.10
C ARG A 72 1.05 0.56 18.82
N ALA A 73 0.60 0.25 17.59
CA ALA A 73 -0.82 0.28 17.27
C ALA A 73 -1.56 -0.83 18.05
N SER A 74 -2.85 -0.63 18.30
CA SER A 74 -3.66 -1.65 18.98
C SER A 74 -3.72 -2.95 18.16
N LYS A 75 -4.08 -4.07 18.79
CA LYS A 75 -4.17 -5.36 18.07
C LYS A 75 -5.20 -5.28 16.95
N GLU A 76 -6.27 -4.53 17.18
CA GLU A 76 -7.36 -4.27 16.25
C GLU A 76 -6.83 -3.48 15.06
N ALA A 77 -6.10 -2.38 15.28
CA ALA A 77 -5.50 -1.60 14.20
C ALA A 77 -4.46 -2.41 13.40
N GLN A 78 -3.63 -3.21 14.08
CA GLN A 78 -2.70 -4.11 13.40
C GLN A 78 -3.43 -5.16 12.55
N HIS A 79 -4.57 -5.67 13.01
CA HIS A 79 -5.39 -6.61 12.25
C HIS A 79 -6.03 -5.93 11.03
N PHE A 80 -6.63 -4.75 11.21
CA PHE A 80 -7.17 -3.91 10.13
C PHE A 80 -6.13 -3.71 9.02
N LEU A 81 -4.91 -3.28 9.40
CA LEU A 81 -3.82 -3.03 8.45
C LEU A 81 -3.41 -4.32 7.71
N LYS A 82 -3.39 -5.48 8.36
CA LYS A 82 -3.08 -6.75 7.70
C LYS A 82 -4.12 -7.14 6.65
N LEU A 83 -5.40 -6.85 6.91
CA LEU A 83 -6.48 -7.11 5.96
C LEU A 83 -6.38 -6.21 4.71
N GLY A 84 -5.99 -4.95 4.89
CA GLY A 84 -5.88 -4.00 3.78
C GLY A 84 -4.54 -4.02 3.03
N LEU A 85 -3.45 -4.44 3.68
CA LEU A 85 -2.09 -4.49 3.12
C LEU A 85 -1.70 -5.89 2.61
N ASN A 86 -2.68 -6.70 2.20
CA ASN A 86 -2.41 -8.00 1.59
C ASN A 86 -1.79 -7.81 0.19
N MET A 87 -0.72 -8.54 -0.11
CA MET A 87 -0.05 -8.47 -1.42
C MET A 87 -0.96 -8.94 -2.56
N ASP A 88 -1.86 -9.88 -2.29
CA ASP A 88 -2.84 -10.36 -3.25
C ASP A 88 -4.09 -9.46 -3.19
N PRO A 89 -4.41 -8.70 -4.26
CA PRO A 89 -5.56 -7.80 -4.27
C PRO A 89 -6.89 -8.52 -4.02
N ALA A 90 -7.01 -9.79 -4.42
CA ALA A 90 -8.23 -10.58 -4.23
C ALA A 90 -8.43 -11.04 -2.77
N LYS A 91 -7.38 -10.98 -1.95
CA LYS A 91 -7.41 -11.33 -0.52
C LYS A 91 -7.47 -10.10 0.39
N ARG A 92 -7.49 -8.89 -0.18
CA ARG A 92 -7.71 -7.67 0.60
C ARG A 92 -9.17 -7.57 0.99
N ALA A 93 -9.41 -7.16 2.23
CA ALA A 93 -10.77 -6.86 2.66
C ALA A 93 -11.35 -5.71 1.83
N THR A 94 -12.64 -5.77 1.56
CA THR A 94 -13.40 -4.72 0.92
C THR A 94 -13.64 -3.55 1.89
N ALA A 95 -14.01 -2.38 1.36
CA ALA A 95 -14.39 -1.24 2.19
C ALA A 95 -15.56 -1.58 3.15
N HIS A 96 -16.50 -2.43 2.70
CA HIS A 96 -17.62 -2.85 3.53
C HIS A 96 -17.15 -3.73 4.70
N GLU A 97 -16.27 -4.71 4.45
CA GLU A 97 -15.73 -5.57 5.50
C GLU A 97 -14.90 -4.78 6.51
N LEU A 98 -14.09 -3.83 6.04
CA LEU A 98 -13.30 -2.95 6.91
C LEU A 98 -14.17 -2.01 7.74
N LEU A 99 -15.31 -1.57 7.23
CA LEU A 99 -16.26 -0.76 8.00
C LEU A 99 -16.94 -1.55 9.14
N GLN A 100 -16.99 -2.89 9.02
CA GLN A 100 -17.58 -3.78 10.02
C GLN A 100 -16.54 -4.46 10.94
N HIS A 101 -15.24 -4.15 10.75
CA HIS A 101 -14.11 -4.71 11.52
C HIS A 101 -14.01 -4.08 12.91
#